data_AF-A0A1Q3H9U8-F1
#
_entry.id   AF-A0A1Q3H9U8-F1
#
_cell.length_a   1.000
_cell.length_b   1.000
_cell.length_c   1.000
_cell.angle_alpha   90.00
_cell.angle_beta   90.00
_cell.angle_gamma   90.00
#
_symmetry.space_group_name_H-M   'P 1'
#
loop_
_entity.id
_entity.type
_entity.pdbx_description
1 polymer ?
#
loop_
_entity_poly.entity_id
_entity_poly.type
_entity_poly.pdbx_seq_one_letter_code
_entity_poly.pdbx_strand_id
1 'polypeptide(L)'
;MKRLVLPALLALAATGCMRSKASLIRPDEEAAKCELVQALMREQVPQQLLAGLASDEDDAPSQVLVFVRRPEEAMLERLFASDEPTCGGANYKVVQNITTDAVVLYLQPRVGGYIYDAQRAAPDELSLGGEAKGAVMKSEGGAWVSSSI
;
A
#
# COMPACT_ATOMS: atom_id res chain seq x y z
N MET A 1 -23.84 -42.98 -54.52
CA MET A 1 -24.40 -42.46 -53.25
C MET A 1 -23.25 -41.86 -52.44
N LYS A 2 -23.32 -40.54 -52.17
CA LYS A 2 -22.33 -39.75 -51.42
C LYS A 2 -22.47 -40.02 -49.92
N ARG A 3 -21.37 -40.22 -49.20
CA ARG A 3 -21.27 -39.97 -47.76
C ARG A 3 -19.95 -39.27 -47.47
N LEU A 4 -20.03 -37.95 -47.37
CA LEU A 4 -19.00 -37.10 -46.78
C LEU A 4 -19.20 -37.16 -45.26
N VAL A 5 -18.11 -37.43 -44.52
CA VAL A 5 -18.08 -37.31 -43.05
C VAL A 5 -16.82 -36.52 -42.68
N LEU A 6 -17.03 -35.26 -42.34
CA LEU A 6 -16.25 -34.46 -41.39
C LEU A 6 -17.29 -33.95 -40.38
N PRO A 7 -16.99 -33.71 -39.09
CA PRO A 7 -15.70 -33.24 -38.56
C PRO A 7 -15.28 -33.86 -37.21
N ALA A 8 -14.02 -33.69 -36.82
CA ALA A 8 -13.64 -33.82 -35.41
C ALA A 8 -12.66 -32.70 -35.04
N LEU A 9 -13.23 -31.68 -34.39
CA LEU A 9 -12.52 -30.61 -33.70
C LEU A 9 -11.75 -31.19 -32.52
N LEU A 10 -10.44 -30.94 -32.48
CA LEU A 10 -9.66 -30.99 -31.24
C LEU A 10 -8.94 -29.65 -31.10
N ALA A 11 -9.68 -28.66 -30.61
CA ALA A 11 -9.13 -27.47 -29.99
C ALA A 11 -8.56 -27.91 -28.62
N LEU A 12 -7.24 -28.15 -28.57
CA LEU A 12 -6.56 -28.39 -27.31
C LEU A 12 -6.37 -27.05 -26.58
N ALA A 13 -6.98 -27.04 -25.41
CA ALA A 13 -7.10 -25.96 -24.45
C ALA A 13 -5.81 -25.14 -24.24
N ALA A 14 -6.02 -23.84 -24.13
CA ALA A 14 -5.06 -22.87 -23.65
C ALA A 14 -4.47 -23.30 -22.29
N THR A 15 -3.18 -23.57 -22.25
CA THR A 15 -2.41 -23.44 -21.00
C THR A 15 -2.20 -21.96 -20.74
N GLY A 16 -3.23 -21.34 -20.19
CA GLY A 16 -3.16 -20.01 -19.60
C GLY A 16 -2.26 -20.05 -18.37
N CYS A 17 -0.94 -20.05 -18.58
CA CYS A 17 -0.06 -19.47 -17.58
C CYS A 17 -0.36 -17.96 -17.57
N MET A 18 -1.33 -17.53 -16.77
CA MET A 18 -1.33 -16.18 -16.22
C MET A 18 -0.09 -16.08 -15.35
N ARG A 19 1.07 -15.89 -16.00
CA ARG A 19 2.26 -15.41 -15.34
C ARG A 19 1.87 -14.00 -14.93
N SER A 20 1.53 -13.84 -13.64
CA SER A 20 1.36 -12.54 -13.00
C SER A 20 2.42 -11.63 -13.58
N LYS A 21 1.99 -10.55 -14.24
CA LYS A 21 2.92 -9.51 -14.68
C LYS A 21 3.69 -9.15 -13.43
N ALA A 22 4.97 -9.51 -13.38
CA ALA A 22 5.90 -8.89 -12.46
C ALA A 22 5.67 -7.40 -12.69
N SER A 23 5.05 -6.74 -11.72
CA SER A 23 4.77 -5.33 -11.81
C SER A 23 6.14 -4.69 -11.90
N LEU A 24 6.54 -4.31 -13.11
CA LEU A 24 7.76 -3.54 -13.36
C LEU A 24 7.47 -2.13 -12.82
N ILE A 25 7.30 -2.03 -11.50
CA ILE A 25 7.22 -0.74 -10.82
C ILE A 25 8.53 -0.06 -11.15
N ARG A 26 8.44 1.13 -11.74
CA ARG A 26 9.64 1.88 -12.06
C ARG A 26 10.27 2.31 -10.73
N PRO A 27 11.58 2.14 -10.51
CA PRO A 27 12.24 2.54 -9.26
C PRO A 27 11.91 3.98 -8.84
N ASP A 28 11.74 4.89 -9.81
CA ASP A 28 11.35 6.28 -9.59
C ASP A 28 9.94 6.43 -8.96
N GLU A 29 9.01 5.53 -9.29
CA GLU A 29 7.67 5.49 -8.70
C GLU A 29 7.71 4.98 -7.26
N GLU A 30 8.59 4.01 -6.95
CA GLU A 30 8.79 3.52 -5.58
C GLU A 30 9.45 4.59 -4.71
N ALA A 31 10.46 5.30 -5.23
CA ALA A 31 11.10 6.42 -4.54
C ALA A 31 10.09 7.52 -4.19
N ALA A 32 9.25 7.93 -5.14
CA ALA A 32 8.22 8.94 -4.92
C ALA A 32 7.15 8.50 -3.89
N LYS A 33 6.81 7.20 -3.85
CA LYS A 33 5.95 6.62 -2.80
C LYS A 33 6.65 6.63 -1.44
N CYS A 34 7.95 6.39 -1.40
CA CYS A 34 8.68 6.44 -0.15
C CYS A 34 8.79 7.86 0.42
N GLU A 35 9.02 8.86 -0.43
CA GLU A 35 9.00 10.27 -0.02
C GLU A 35 7.64 10.67 0.59
N LEU A 36 6.53 10.19 -0.01
CA LEU A 36 5.17 10.37 0.52
C LEU A 36 5.04 9.77 1.92
N VAL A 37 5.45 8.52 2.11
CA VAL A 37 5.39 7.85 3.41
C VAL A 37 6.28 8.57 4.42
N GLN A 38 7.49 8.96 4.06
CA GLN A 38 8.39 9.70 4.94
C GLN A 38 7.82 11.06 5.35
N ALA A 39 7.10 11.76 4.46
CA ALA A 39 6.39 12.98 4.84
C ALA A 39 5.32 12.69 5.89
N LEU A 40 4.46 11.71 5.64
CA LEU A 40 3.40 11.30 6.57
C LEU A 40 3.95 10.85 7.92
N MET A 41 5.02 10.05 7.92
CA MET A 41 5.60 9.53 9.16
C MET A 41 6.23 10.63 10.02
N ARG A 42 6.46 11.85 9.53
CA ARG A 42 6.91 12.99 10.36
C ARG A 42 5.77 13.69 11.10
N GLU A 43 4.52 13.39 10.77
CA GLU A 43 3.35 13.98 11.42
C GLU A 43 3.17 13.46 12.85
N GLN A 44 2.49 14.26 13.68
CA GLN A 44 2.32 13.96 15.10
C GLN A 44 1.60 12.63 15.33
N VAL A 45 0.51 12.35 14.62
CA VAL A 45 -0.30 11.14 14.84
C VAL A 45 0.50 9.86 14.52
N PRO A 46 1.13 9.70 13.35
CA PRO A 46 2.00 8.54 13.10
C PRO A 46 3.16 8.39 14.09
N GLN A 47 3.78 9.50 14.53
CA GLN A 47 4.86 9.46 15.53
C GLN A 47 4.37 8.97 16.90
N GLN A 48 3.18 9.39 17.34
CA GLN A 48 2.57 8.89 18.58
C GLN A 48 2.24 7.40 18.50
N LEU A 49 1.73 6.94 17.36
CA LEU A 49 1.45 5.52 17.13
C LEU A 49 2.74 4.69 17.12
N LEU A 50 3.78 5.15 16.44
CA LEU A 50 5.11 4.51 16.46
C LEU A 50 5.67 4.41 17.87
N ALA A 51 5.62 5.49 18.64
CA ALA A 51 6.11 5.49 20.02
C ALA A 51 5.34 4.50 20.90
N GLY A 52 4.04 4.32 20.67
CA GLY A 52 3.22 3.33 21.37
C GLY A 52 3.43 1.87 20.91
N LEU A 53 4.16 1.65 19.82
CA LEU A 53 4.53 0.34 19.28
C LEU A 53 5.97 -0.06 19.60
N ALA A 54 6.82 0.89 19.99
CA ALA A 54 8.16 0.60 20.47
C ALA A 54 8.05 -0.22 21.77
N SER A 55 8.11 -1.55 21.62
CA SER A 55 8.17 -2.49 22.73
C SER A 55 9.54 -2.47 23.37
N ASP A 56 9.59 -2.56 24.70
CA ASP A 56 10.79 -2.41 25.53
C ASP A 56 11.91 -3.47 25.34
N GLU A 57 11.83 -4.42 24.39
CA GLU A 57 12.77 -5.58 24.40
C GLU A 57 13.29 -6.07 23.03
N ASP A 58 12.97 -5.44 21.89
CA ASP A 58 13.53 -5.85 20.60
C ASP A 58 13.90 -4.63 19.74
N ASP A 59 15.18 -4.48 19.37
CA ASP A 59 15.75 -3.41 18.53
C ASP A 59 15.21 -3.40 17.08
N ALA A 60 14.15 -4.15 16.80
CA ALA A 60 13.56 -4.26 15.47
C ALA A 60 12.69 -3.03 15.14
N PRO A 61 12.80 -2.47 13.91
CA PRO A 61 11.97 -1.34 13.50
C PRO A 61 10.49 -1.75 13.43
N SER A 62 9.60 -0.87 13.91
CA SER A 62 8.14 -1.08 13.84
C SER A 62 7.67 -1.23 12.40
N GLN A 63 6.65 -2.05 12.18
CA GLN A 63 6.07 -2.27 10.86
C GLN A 63 5.13 -1.12 10.48
N VAL A 64 5.20 -0.69 9.23
CA VAL A 64 4.28 0.28 8.62
C VAL A 64 3.65 -0.33 7.38
N LEU A 65 2.32 -0.26 7.32
CA LEU A 65 1.54 -0.79 6.21
C LEU A 65 0.75 0.34 5.56
N VAL A 66 0.80 0.45 4.24
CA VAL A 66 0.20 1.59 3.54
C VAL A 66 -0.79 1.12 2.49
N PHE A 67 -2.03 1.57 2.62
CA PHE A 67 -3.11 1.31 1.69
C PHE A 67 -3.53 2.58 0.95
N VAL A 68 -3.86 2.43 -0.32
CA VAL A 68 -4.74 3.34 -1.03
C VAL A 68 -6.16 2.82 -0.88
N ARG A 69 -7.02 3.62 -0.26
CA ARG A 69 -8.43 3.32 -0.03
C ARG A 69 -9.28 3.96 -1.13
N ARG A 70 -10.15 3.15 -1.73
CA ARG A 70 -11.17 3.58 -2.70
C ARG A 70 -12.55 3.23 -2.13
N PRO A 71 -13.15 4.12 -1.29
CA PRO A 71 -14.42 3.84 -0.63
C PRO A 71 -15.54 3.48 -1.62
N GLU A 72 -15.58 4.15 -2.76
CA GLU A 72 -16.51 3.92 -3.87
C GLU A 72 -16.42 2.51 -4.48
N GLU A 73 -15.26 1.86 -4.37
CA GLU A 73 -15.01 0.50 -4.87
C GLU A 73 -14.96 -0.53 -3.73
N ALA A 74 -15.19 -0.13 -2.48
CA ALA A 74 -15.02 -0.95 -1.29
C ALA A 74 -13.66 -1.70 -1.27
N MET A 75 -12.59 -1.02 -1.72
CA MET A 75 -11.29 -1.63 -1.98
C MET A 75 -10.16 -0.98 -1.19
N LEU A 76 -9.26 -1.82 -0.67
CA LEU A 76 -7.95 -1.45 -0.16
C LEU A 76 -6.87 -2.01 -1.09
N GLU A 77 -6.07 -1.12 -1.66
CA GLU A 77 -4.96 -1.47 -2.54
C GLU A 77 -3.63 -1.20 -1.81
N ARG A 78 -2.66 -2.13 -1.88
CA ARG A 78 -1.33 -1.89 -1.31
C ARG A 78 -0.63 -0.77 -2.08
N LEU A 79 -0.09 0.23 -1.38
CA LEU A 79 0.65 1.31 -2.06
C LEU A 79 1.91 0.78 -2.75
N PHE A 80 2.60 -0.17 -2.12
CA PHE A 80 3.79 -0.83 -2.64
C PHE A 80 3.43 -2.23 -3.15
N ALA A 81 3.89 -2.58 -4.36
CA ALA A 81 3.66 -3.91 -4.92
C ALA A 81 4.91 -4.81 -4.94
N SER A 82 6.07 -4.32 -4.47
CA SER A 82 7.26 -5.15 -4.20
C SER A 82 7.05 -5.90 -2.89
N ASP A 83 7.31 -7.21 -2.84
CA ASP A 83 7.12 -8.03 -1.63
C ASP A 83 8.03 -7.59 -0.47
N GLU A 84 9.16 -6.98 -0.81
CA GLU A 84 10.11 -6.38 0.11
C GLU A 84 10.33 -4.90 -0.27
N PRO A 85 9.43 -3.98 0.16
CA PRO A 85 9.62 -2.56 -0.07
C PRO A 85 10.91 -2.08 0.60
N THR A 86 11.72 -1.29 -0.11
CA THR A 86 12.96 -0.73 0.46
C THR A 86 12.71 0.52 1.33
N CYS A 87 11.46 0.96 1.41
CA CYS A 87 11.09 2.18 2.12
C CYS A 87 11.07 2.00 3.64
N GLY A 88 11.69 2.93 4.36
CA GLY A 88 11.71 2.94 5.82
C GLY A 88 12.27 4.25 6.38
N GLY A 89 12.40 4.26 7.71
CA GLY A 89 13.06 5.31 8.49
C GLY A 89 13.89 4.70 9.61
N ALA A 90 14.33 5.53 10.56
CA ALA A 90 15.22 5.09 11.63
C ALA A 90 14.60 4.02 12.55
N ASN A 91 13.29 4.10 12.79
CA ASN A 91 12.56 3.27 13.74
C ASN A 91 11.38 2.52 13.12
N TYR A 92 11.26 2.55 11.79
CA TYR A 92 10.15 1.89 11.10
C TYR A 92 10.57 1.35 9.73
N LYS A 93 9.88 0.31 9.27
CA LYS A 93 10.01 -0.24 7.92
C LYS A 93 8.64 -0.42 7.27
N VAL A 94 8.55 -0.11 5.98
CA VAL A 94 7.34 -0.40 5.21
C VAL A 94 7.32 -1.86 4.81
N VAL A 95 6.19 -2.53 5.03
CA VAL A 95 6.00 -3.95 4.72
C VAL A 95 4.79 -4.17 3.83
N GLN A 96 4.73 -5.31 3.15
CA GLN A 96 3.53 -5.73 2.41
C GLN A 96 2.48 -6.39 3.29
N ASN A 97 2.89 -7.04 4.37
CA ASN A 97 2.00 -7.71 5.30
C ASN A 97 2.52 -7.47 6.70
N ILE A 98 1.60 -7.28 7.64
CA ILE A 98 1.91 -7.13 9.05
C ILE A 98 1.72 -8.47 9.74
N THR A 99 2.55 -8.75 10.73
CA THR A 99 2.50 -9.99 11.53
C THR A 99 2.14 -9.74 12.99
N THR A 100 2.09 -8.47 13.37
CA THR A 100 1.81 -7.96 14.71
C THR A 100 1.16 -6.58 14.55
N ASP A 101 0.88 -5.92 15.67
CA ASP A 101 0.41 -4.54 15.69
C ASP A 101 1.39 -3.63 14.94
N ALA A 102 0.84 -2.81 14.05
CA ALA A 102 1.60 -1.95 13.17
C ALA A 102 0.94 -0.58 13.04
N VAL A 103 1.70 0.39 12.52
CA VAL A 103 1.09 1.62 12.02
C VAL A 103 0.51 1.33 10.64
N VAL A 104 -0.79 1.53 10.47
CA VAL A 104 -1.46 1.40 9.18
C VAL A 104 -1.90 2.77 8.69
N LEU A 105 -1.41 3.16 7.52
CA LEU A 105 -1.76 4.39 6.83
C LEU A 105 -2.79 4.09 5.75
N TYR A 106 -3.92 4.78 5.80
CA TYR A 106 -4.97 4.72 4.79
C TYR A 106 -4.99 6.02 4.00
N LEU A 107 -4.69 5.96 2.70
CA LEU A 107 -4.64 7.10 1.80
C LEU A 107 -5.85 7.10 0.89
N GLN A 108 -6.65 8.15 0.93
CA GLN A 108 -7.73 8.33 -0.03
C GLN A 108 -7.34 9.41 -1.06
N PRO A 109 -7.29 9.07 -2.36
CA PRO A 109 -6.89 10.01 -3.40
C PRO A 109 -7.77 11.25 -3.43
N ARG A 110 -7.14 12.39 -3.71
CA ARG A 110 -7.81 13.65 -4.03
C ARG A 110 -6.99 14.41 -5.07
N VAL A 111 -7.54 15.50 -5.58
CA VAL A 111 -6.80 16.38 -6.51
C VAL A 111 -5.50 16.85 -5.84
N GLY A 112 -4.35 16.52 -6.43
CA GLY A 112 -3.03 16.96 -5.97
C GLY A 112 -2.42 16.19 -4.79
N GLY A 113 -3.07 15.14 -4.27
CA GLY A 113 -2.53 14.37 -3.15
C GLY A 113 -3.52 13.40 -2.51
N TYR A 114 -3.49 13.31 -1.18
CA TYR A 114 -4.31 12.38 -0.40
C TYR A 114 -4.87 13.07 0.86
N ILE A 115 -6.08 12.69 1.27
CA ILE A 115 -6.40 12.71 2.72
C ILE A 115 -5.90 11.41 3.31
N TYR A 116 -5.42 11.45 4.55
CA TYR A 116 -4.91 10.26 5.21
C TYR A 116 -5.56 10.03 6.57
N ASP A 117 -5.63 8.76 6.93
CA ASP A 117 -5.89 8.26 8.28
C ASP A 117 -4.71 7.39 8.71
N ALA A 118 -4.40 7.39 10.00
CA ALA A 118 -3.32 6.65 10.60
C ALA A 118 -3.85 5.95 11.85
N GLN A 119 -3.70 4.62 11.89
CA GLN A 119 -4.23 3.79 12.96
C GLN A 119 -3.16 2.81 13.43
N ARG A 120 -3.28 2.36 14.69
CA ARG A 120 -2.68 1.11 15.13
C ARG A 120 -3.66 -0.01 14.79
N ALA A 121 -3.18 -1.05 14.13
CA ALA A 121 -4.01 -2.20 13.81
C ALA A 121 -3.19 -3.49 13.77
N ALA A 122 -3.80 -4.57 14.26
CA ALA A 122 -3.36 -5.93 14.03
C ALA A 122 -3.79 -6.43 12.62
N PRO A 123 -3.26 -7.57 12.13
CA PRO A 123 -3.58 -8.09 10.80
C PRO A 123 -5.08 -8.32 10.53
N ASP A 124 -5.86 -8.63 11.57
CA ASP A 124 -7.29 -8.90 11.53
C ASP A 124 -8.18 -7.66 11.79
N GLU A 125 -7.57 -6.50 12.06
CA GLU A 125 -8.26 -5.24 12.38
C GLU A 125 -8.26 -4.23 11.21
N LEU A 126 -7.86 -4.66 10.01
CA LEU A 126 -7.78 -3.77 8.84
C LEU A 126 -9.16 -3.32 8.37
N SER A 127 -9.35 -2.01 8.23
CA SER A 127 -10.66 -1.40 7.95
C SER A 127 -10.72 -0.59 6.64
N LEU A 128 -11.89 -0.64 5.99
CA LEU A 128 -12.28 0.30 4.93
C LEU A 128 -12.85 1.62 5.49
N GLY A 129 -13.15 1.68 6.78
CA GLY A 129 -13.62 2.88 7.47
C GLY A 129 -12.48 3.69 8.09
N GLY A 130 -12.80 4.87 8.62
CA GLY A 130 -11.84 5.69 9.36
C GLY A 130 -11.99 7.18 9.09
N GLU A 131 -11.62 7.99 10.06
CA GLU A 131 -11.69 9.45 10.00
C GLU A 131 -10.36 10.03 9.50
N ALA A 132 -10.43 11.00 8.59
CA ALA A 132 -9.23 11.69 8.14
C ALA A 132 -8.54 12.39 9.31
N LYS A 133 -7.24 12.11 9.48
CA LYS A 133 -6.35 12.76 10.47
C LYS A 133 -5.53 13.89 9.85
N GLY A 134 -5.48 13.94 8.52
CA GLY A 134 -4.79 15.00 7.83
C GLY A 134 -4.82 14.90 6.31
N ALA A 135 -3.92 15.66 5.71
CA ALA A 135 -3.73 15.81 4.28
C ALA A 135 -2.25 15.65 3.93
N VAL A 136 -1.96 15.19 2.72
CA VAL A 136 -0.63 15.27 2.13
C VAL A 136 -0.75 15.66 0.67
N MET A 137 -0.01 16.68 0.26
CA MET A 137 -0.13 17.34 -1.03
C MET A 137 1.24 17.48 -1.68
N LYS A 138 1.27 17.41 -3.01
CA LYS A 138 2.48 17.74 -3.76
C LYS A 138 2.60 19.26 -3.86
N SER A 139 3.67 19.81 -3.32
CA SER A 139 4.01 21.23 -3.47
C SER A 139 4.36 21.58 -4.91
N GLU A 140 4.41 22.88 -5.23
CA GLU A 140 4.85 23.37 -6.54
C GLU A 140 6.27 22.89 -6.91
N GLY A 141 7.14 22.72 -5.90
CA GLY A 141 8.49 22.18 -6.06
C GLY A 141 8.55 20.65 -6.19
N GLY A 142 7.41 19.96 -6.21
CA GLY A 142 7.35 18.51 -6.38
C GLY A 142 7.53 17.69 -5.10
N ALA A 143 7.85 18.32 -3.96
CA ALA A 143 7.97 17.64 -2.67
C ALA A 143 6.59 17.36 -2.04
N TRP A 144 6.45 16.26 -1.31
CA TRP A 144 5.28 15.96 -0.50
C TRP A 144 5.29 16.79 0.79
N VAL A 145 4.18 17.50 1.05
CA VAL A 145 3.96 18.30 2.25
C VAL A 145 2.70 17.78 2.93
N SER A 146 2.85 17.36 4.18
CA SER A 146 1.76 16.89 5.03
C SER A 146 1.27 18.00 5.96
N SER A 147 0.01 17.89 6.36
CA SER A 147 -0.61 18.71 7.39
C SER A 147 -1.63 17.88 8.15
N SER A 148 -1.51 17.83 9.48
CA SER A 148 -2.53 17.28 10.36
C SER A 148 -3.75 18.22 10.46
N ILE A 149 -4.92 17.65 10.74
CA ILE A 149 -6.16 18.40 11.04
C ILE A 149 -6.22 18.74 12.53
#